data_AF-A0A7J0ACQ8-F1
#
_entry.id   AF-A0A7J0ACQ8-F1
#
_cell.length_a   1.000
_cell.length_b   1.000
_cell.length_c   1.000
_cell.angle_alpha   90.00
_cell.angle_beta   90.00
_cell.angle_gamma   90.00
#
_symmetry.space_group_name_H-M   'P 1'
#
loop_
_entity.id
_entity.type
_entity.pdbx_description
1 polymer ?
#
loop_
_entity_poly.entity_id
_entity_poly.type
_entity_poly.pdbx_seq_one_letter_code
_entity_poly.pdbx_strand_id
1 'polypeptide(L)'
;MELRDIKQRFFALRNGLLADNLRKKASDSHRMIFGLNIPQLKEIADECGKNLELARILWSDTSCRESRLLAPMVYPSDNAAPAQWLGEIQTPEEADVLCHRLLRHYPETVDEALRLAESEEPLLRYAALRLMLNQLPAHAKLAKQMAESEIESSIPLTAIISRQILDELEFTAS
;
A
#
# COMPACT_ATOMS: atom_id res chain seq x y z
N MET A 1 -8.46 -10.82 18.81
CA MET A 1 -8.63 -9.41 19.26
C MET A 1 -9.79 -8.80 18.51
N GLU A 2 -10.56 -7.96 19.20
CA GLU A 2 -11.65 -7.18 18.59
C GLU A 2 -11.19 -5.76 18.21
N LEU A 3 -11.98 -5.03 17.43
CA LEU A 3 -11.67 -3.66 17.01
C LEU A 3 -11.36 -2.74 18.20
N ARG A 4 -12.04 -2.93 19.33
CA ARG A 4 -11.82 -2.17 20.56
C ARG A 4 -10.38 -2.34 21.08
N ASP A 5 -9.86 -3.56 21.07
CA ASP A 5 -8.52 -3.88 21.56
C ASP A 5 -7.46 -3.23 20.66
N ILE A 6 -7.68 -3.25 19.34
CA ILE A 6 -6.80 -2.61 18.35
C ILE A 6 -6.73 -1.10 18.59
N LYS A 7 -7.89 -0.44 18.80
CA LYS A 7 -7.89 0.99 19.10
C LYS A 7 -7.16 1.28 20.41
N GLN A 8 -7.31 0.44 21.45
CA GLN A 8 -6.52 0.57 22.68
C GLN A 8 -5.02 0.46 22.42
N ARG A 9 -4.58 -0.48 21.58
CA ARG A 9 -3.16 -0.60 21.16
C ARG A 9 -2.69 0.65 20.41
N PHE A 10 -3.48 1.19 19.49
CA PHE A 10 -3.15 2.45 18.81
C PHE A 10 -2.97 3.61 19.79
N PHE A 11 -3.85 3.73 20.79
CA PHE A 11 -3.71 4.76 21.84
C PHE A 11 -2.47 4.55 22.71
N ALA A 12 -2.17 3.31 23.08
CA ALA A 12 -1.01 2.98 23.91
C ALA A 12 0.32 3.28 23.21
N LEU A 13 0.39 3.07 21.90
CA LEU A 13 1.61 3.23 21.08
C LEU A 13 1.72 4.58 20.37
N ARG A 14 0.76 5.49 20.60
CA ARG A 14 0.66 6.76 19.85
C ARG A 14 1.93 7.61 19.98
N ASN A 15 2.28 8.26 18.87
CA ASN A 15 3.37 9.23 18.82
C ASN A 15 2.87 10.54 18.21
N GLY A 16 2.59 11.51 19.08
CA GLY A 16 2.05 12.81 18.67
C GLY A 16 2.96 13.58 17.73
N LEU A 17 4.29 13.51 17.92
CA LEU A 17 5.25 14.18 17.04
C LEU A 17 5.24 13.58 15.64
N LEU A 18 5.22 12.25 15.53
CA LEU A 18 5.09 11.58 14.23
C LEU A 18 3.74 11.87 13.58
N ALA A 19 2.65 11.82 14.35
CA ALA A 19 1.32 12.15 13.86
C ALA A 19 1.25 13.58 13.30
N ASP A 20 1.79 14.57 14.02
CA ASP A 20 1.82 15.97 13.57
C ASP A 20 2.69 16.17 12.33
N ASN A 21 3.80 15.44 12.22
CA ASN A 21 4.64 15.46 11.02
C ASN A 21 3.95 14.83 9.81
N LEU A 22 3.22 13.74 10.00
CA LEU A 22 2.44 13.10 8.94
C LEU A 22 1.30 14.00 8.46
N ARG A 23 0.56 14.64 9.38
CA ARG A 23 -0.50 15.62 9.05
C ARG A 23 -0.01 16.80 8.21
N LYS A 24 1.26 17.20 8.37
CA LYS A 24 1.86 18.29 7.59
C LYS A 24 2.23 17.87 6.17
N LYS A 25 2.28 16.58 5.87
CA LYS A 25 2.53 16.11 4.49
C LYS A 25 1.25 16.30 3.68
N ALA A 26 1.37 16.96 2.53
CA ALA A 26 0.24 17.24 1.65
C ALA A 26 -0.47 15.97 1.11
N SER A 27 0.16 14.81 1.23
CA SER A 27 -0.33 13.52 0.71
C SER A 27 -1.19 12.72 1.70
N ASP A 28 -1.37 13.18 2.94
CA ASP A 28 -2.17 12.45 3.93
C ASP A 28 -3.58 13.02 4.02
N SER A 29 -4.59 12.20 3.72
CA SER A 29 -6.02 12.55 3.73
C SER A 29 -6.72 12.21 5.06
N HIS A 30 -6.05 11.52 5.99
CA HIS A 30 -6.71 10.96 7.16
C HIS A 30 -7.02 12.00 8.23
N ARG A 31 -8.24 11.97 8.75
CA ARG A 31 -8.65 12.82 9.88
C ARG A 31 -8.00 12.40 11.20
N MET A 32 -7.75 11.10 11.36
CA MET A 32 -7.16 10.51 12.55
C MET A 32 -5.83 9.83 12.21
N ILE A 33 -4.77 10.24 12.93
CA ILE A 33 -3.43 9.68 12.83
C ILE A 33 -2.91 9.50 14.25
N PHE A 34 -2.62 8.27 14.63
CA PHE A 34 -2.01 7.92 15.93
C PHE A 34 -0.48 8.04 15.90
N GLY A 35 0.12 7.99 14.72
CA GLY A 35 1.56 8.10 14.54
C GLY A 35 2.28 6.79 14.84
N LEU A 36 1.66 5.65 14.48
CA LEU A 36 2.35 4.35 14.56
C LEU A 36 3.19 4.14 13.30
N ASN A 37 4.36 3.53 13.48
CA ASN A 37 5.19 3.08 12.39
C ASN A 37 4.80 1.67 11.92
N ILE A 38 5.33 1.25 10.76
CA ILE A 38 5.03 -0.05 10.17
C ILE A 38 5.40 -1.23 11.10
N PRO A 39 6.56 -1.25 11.79
CA PRO A 39 6.85 -2.29 12.79
C PRO A 39 5.79 -2.44 13.89
N GLN A 40 5.34 -1.33 14.49
CA GLN A 40 4.30 -1.35 15.53
C GLN A 40 2.96 -1.88 14.99
N LEU A 41 2.58 -1.49 13.77
CA LEU A 41 1.39 -2.03 13.11
C LEU A 41 1.51 -3.53 12.87
N LYS A 42 2.71 -4.00 12.47
CA LYS A 42 2.98 -5.42 12.30
C LYS A 42 2.84 -6.19 13.62
N GLU A 43 3.38 -5.67 14.72
CA GLU A 43 3.22 -6.29 16.04
C GLU A 43 1.74 -6.46 16.42
N ILE A 44 0.92 -5.42 16.19
CA ILE A 44 -0.54 -5.50 16.41
C ILE A 44 -1.17 -6.54 15.48
N ALA A 45 -0.78 -6.58 14.20
CA ALA A 45 -1.30 -7.55 13.25
C ALA A 45 -0.99 -9.01 13.66
N ASP A 46 0.22 -9.26 14.16
CA ASP A 46 0.65 -10.56 14.64
C ASP A 46 -0.18 -11.00 15.87
N GLU A 47 -0.49 -10.08 16.79
CA GLU A 47 -1.37 -10.33 17.95
C GLU A 47 -2.84 -10.56 17.54
N CYS A 48 -3.32 -9.87 16.50
CA CYS A 48 -4.68 -10.03 15.99
C CYS A 48 -4.89 -11.37 15.29
N GLY A 49 -3.86 -11.85 14.59
CA GLY A 49 -3.98 -12.93 13.63
C GLY A 49 -4.70 -12.52 12.35
N LYS A 50 -4.95 -13.51 11.48
CA LYS A 50 -5.67 -13.30 10.22
C LYS A 50 -7.18 -13.34 10.45
N ASN A 51 -7.90 -12.28 10.05
CA ASN A 51 -9.34 -12.18 10.20
C ASN A 51 -9.93 -11.31 9.08
N LEU A 52 -10.72 -11.94 8.20
CA LEU A 52 -11.31 -11.30 7.01
C LEU A 52 -12.26 -10.16 7.37
N GLU A 53 -13.15 -10.39 8.34
CA GLU A 53 -14.16 -9.40 8.71
C GLU A 53 -13.52 -8.19 9.37
N LEU A 54 -12.55 -8.43 10.25
CA LEU A 54 -11.76 -7.37 10.85
C LEU A 54 -10.99 -6.57 9.80
N ALA A 55 -10.37 -7.24 8.82
CA ALA A 55 -9.66 -6.57 7.73
C ALA A 55 -10.59 -5.61 6.95
N ARG A 56 -11.83 -6.04 6.65
CA ARG A 56 -12.84 -5.22 5.97
C ARG A 56 -13.29 -4.03 6.82
N ILE A 57 -13.53 -4.25 8.11
CA ILE A 57 -13.90 -3.17 9.05
C ILE A 57 -12.78 -2.12 9.10
N LEU A 58 -11.53 -2.55 9.26
CA LEU A 58 -10.36 -1.66 9.29
C LEU A 58 -10.18 -0.91 7.97
N TRP A 59 -10.35 -1.59 6.84
CA TRP A 59 -10.27 -0.97 5.52
C TRP A 59 -11.38 0.08 5.34
N SER A 60 -12.60 -0.18 5.79
CA SER A 60 -13.71 0.78 5.68
C SER A 60 -13.52 2.06 6.50
N ASP A 61 -12.63 2.07 7.50
CA ASP A 61 -12.30 3.23 8.33
C ASP A 61 -11.29 4.16 7.62
N THR A 62 -11.73 4.75 6.50
CA THR A 62 -10.96 5.70 5.68
C THR A 62 -10.55 6.97 6.43
N SER A 63 -11.13 7.21 7.61
CA SER A 63 -10.77 8.35 8.45
C SER A 63 -9.48 8.14 9.24
N CYS A 64 -9.04 6.89 9.42
CA CYS A 64 -7.96 6.53 10.32
C CYS A 64 -6.82 5.82 9.57
N ARG A 65 -5.67 6.50 9.50
CA ARG A 65 -4.47 5.99 8.83
C ARG A 65 -4.08 4.60 9.32
N GLU A 66 -3.93 4.42 10.62
CA GLU A 66 -3.50 3.14 11.19
C GLU A 66 -4.50 2.00 10.92
N SER A 67 -5.81 2.28 10.82
CA SER A 67 -6.79 1.27 10.40
C SER A 67 -6.53 0.81 8.97
N ARG A 68 -6.36 1.76 8.05
CA ARG A 68 -6.14 1.51 6.62
C ARG A 68 -4.85 0.75 6.36
N LEU A 69 -3.77 1.07 7.09
CA LEU A 69 -2.50 0.36 6.98
C LEU A 69 -2.51 -1.01 7.68
N LEU A 70 -3.29 -1.21 8.74
CA LEU A 70 -3.38 -2.51 9.42
C LEU A 70 -4.21 -3.52 8.62
N ALA A 71 -5.25 -3.08 7.91
CA ALA A 71 -6.17 -3.94 7.18
C ALA A 71 -5.50 -4.97 6.25
N PRO A 72 -4.55 -4.60 5.36
CA PRO A 72 -3.85 -5.56 4.52
C PRO A 72 -3.02 -6.58 5.31
N MET A 73 -2.55 -6.21 6.52
CA MET A 73 -1.71 -7.08 7.34
C MET A 73 -2.51 -8.17 8.05
N VAL A 74 -3.79 -7.94 8.34
CA VAL A 74 -4.68 -8.91 9.00
C VAL A 74 -5.60 -9.65 8.02
N TYR A 75 -5.58 -9.29 6.73
CA TYR A 75 -6.32 -10.02 5.70
C TYR A 75 -5.75 -11.45 5.52
N PRO A 76 -6.59 -12.50 5.51
CA PRO A 76 -6.16 -13.88 5.26
C PRO A 76 -5.76 -14.11 3.79
N SER A 77 -4.53 -14.57 3.53
CA SER A 77 -4.01 -14.74 2.16
C SER A 77 -4.59 -15.94 1.38
N ASP A 78 -5.38 -16.78 2.04
CA ASP A 78 -6.09 -17.92 1.45
C ASP A 78 -7.47 -17.54 0.87
N ASN A 79 -7.93 -16.31 1.13
CA ASN A 79 -9.13 -15.75 0.54
C ASN A 79 -8.83 -15.13 -0.83
N ALA A 80 -9.86 -14.83 -1.63
CA ALA A 80 -9.67 -14.15 -2.92
C ALA A 80 -9.06 -12.75 -2.74
N ALA A 81 -8.24 -12.27 -3.68
CA ALA A 81 -7.66 -10.94 -3.56
C ALA A 81 -8.76 -9.88 -3.43
N PRO A 82 -8.63 -8.91 -2.50
CA PRO A 82 -9.54 -7.78 -2.44
C PRO A 82 -9.14 -6.73 -3.47
N ALA A 83 -9.07 -7.07 -4.77
CA ALA A 83 -8.59 -6.18 -5.82
C ALA A 83 -9.36 -4.84 -5.87
N GLN A 84 -10.66 -4.85 -5.52
CA GLN A 84 -11.47 -3.63 -5.41
C GLN A 84 -10.85 -2.55 -4.50
N TRP A 85 -10.05 -2.94 -3.50
CA TRP A 85 -9.39 -2.03 -2.57
C TRP A 85 -8.40 -1.10 -3.29
N LEU A 86 -7.84 -1.50 -4.43
CA LEU A 86 -6.97 -0.63 -5.22
C LEU A 86 -7.70 0.63 -5.70
N GLY A 87 -8.98 0.52 -6.07
CA GLY A 87 -9.82 1.66 -6.45
C GLY A 87 -10.27 2.53 -5.27
N GLU A 88 -10.03 2.09 -4.03
CA GLU A 88 -10.42 2.79 -2.80
C GLU A 88 -9.22 3.43 -2.08
N ILE A 89 -8.02 3.30 -2.63
CA ILE A 89 -6.81 3.90 -2.06
C ILE A 89 -6.91 5.43 -2.07
N GLN A 90 -6.54 6.05 -0.96
CA GLN A 90 -6.54 7.51 -0.80
C GLN A 90 -5.15 8.11 -0.75
N THR A 91 -4.13 7.31 -0.43
CA THR A 91 -2.75 7.80 -0.27
C THR A 91 -1.71 6.83 -0.87
N PRO A 92 -0.53 7.32 -1.27
CA PRO A 92 0.55 6.45 -1.71
C PRO A 92 0.99 5.44 -0.65
N GLU A 93 0.88 5.79 0.63
CA GLU A 93 1.23 4.89 1.73
C GLU A 93 0.26 3.71 1.85
N GLU A 94 -1.03 3.93 1.63
CA GLU A 94 -2.00 2.85 1.53
C GLU A 94 -1.69 1.93 0.34
N ALA A 95 -1.33 2.50 -0.82
CA ALA A 95 -0.90 1.71 -1.98
C ALA A 95 0.32 0.84 -1.65
N ASP A 96 1.34 1.43 -1.03
CA ASP A 96 2.57 0.74 -0.62
C ASP A 96 2.27 -0.46 0.27
N VAL A 97 1.47 -0.23 1.32
CA VAL A 97 1.15 -1.28 2.29
C VAL A 97 0.24 -2.33 1.68
N LEU A 98 -0.81 -1.96 0.93
CA LEU A 98 -1.71 -2.91 0.29
C LEU A 98 -0.97 -3.81 -0.71
N CYS A 99 -0.18 -3.21 -1.60
CA CYS A 99 0.57 -3.93 -2.61
C CYS A 99 1.59 -4.88 -1.98
N HIS A 100 2.38 -4.38 -1.02
CA HIS A 100 3.49 -5.14 -0.45
C HIS A 100 3.08 -6.16 0.60
N ARG A 101 2.05 -5.89 1.43
CA ARG A 101 1.65 -6.79 2.52
C ARG A 101 0.62 -7.83 2.11
N LEU A 102 -0.14 -7.56 1.05
CA LEU A 102 -1.24 -8.42 0.65
C LEU A 102 -1.15 -8.82 -0.82
N LEU A 103 -1.22 -7.85 -1.74
CA LEU A 103 -1.49 -8.18 -3.13
C LEU A 103 -0.35 -8.89 -3.84
N ARG A 104 0.91 -8.65 -3.48
CA ARG A 104 2.09 -9.31 -4.10
C ARG A 104 2.04 -10.85 -4.12
N HIS A 105 1.20 -11.46 -3.27
CA HIS A 105 1.07 -12.92 -3.16
C HIS A 105 0.02 -13.51 -4.11
N TYR A 106 -0.74 -12.67 -4.81
CA TYR A 106 -1.85 -13.10 -5.66
C TYR A 106 -1.45 -13.20 -7.14
N PRO A 107 -1.83 -14.28 -7.85
CA PRO A 107 -1.52 -14.46 -9.27
C PRO A 107 -2.01 -13.33 -10.18
N GLU A 108 -3.17 -12.77 -9.89
CA GLU A 108 -3.84 -11.70 -10.67
C GLU A 108 -3.18 -10.31 -10.53
N THR A 109 -2.11 -10.19 -9.74
CA THR A 109 -1.41 -8.92 -9.49
C THR A 109 -0.98 -8.20 -10.76
N VAL A 110 -0.50 -8.94 -11.75
CA VAL A 110 0.03 -8.35 -13.00
C VAL A 110 -1.09 -7.82 -13.88
N ASP A 111 -2.19 -8.56 -14.02
CA ASP A 111 -3.36 -8.12 -14.78
C ASP A 111 -3.97 -6.85 -14.18
N GLU A 112 -4.01 -6.80 -12.85
CA GLU A 112 -4.50 -5.63 -12.14
C GLU A 112 -3.56 -4.43 -12.27
N ALA A 113 -2.24 -4.64 -12.26
CA ALA A 113 -1.28 -3.56 -12.53
C ALA A 113 -1.43 -2.99 -13.94
N LEU A 114 -1.63 -3.84 -14.95
CA LEU A 114 -1.90 -3.41 -16.33
C LEU A 114 -3.17 -2.56 -16.41
N ARG A 115 -4.26 -3.05 -15.80
CA ARG A 115 -5.53 -2.32 -15.74
C ARG A 115 -5.39 -0.93 -15.10
N LEU A 116 -4.64 -0.84 -14.00
CA LEU A 116 -4.44 0.41 -13.28
C LEU A 116 -3.52 1.39 -14.01
N ALA A 117 -2.59 0.91 -14.83
CA ALA A 117 -1.71 1.77 -15.61
C ALA A 117 -2.46 2.60 -16.67
N GLU A 118 -3.62 2.13 -17.11
CA GLU A 118 -4.51 2.84 -18.05
C GLU A 118 -5.39 3.90 -17.36
N SER A 119 -5.31 4.05 -16.04
CA SER A 119 -6.12 4.99 -15.29
C SER A 119 -5.69 6.44 -15.49
N GLU A 120 -6.65 7.36 -15.62
CA GLU A 120 -6.38 8.81 -15.60
C GLU A 120 -5.89 9.30 -14.23
N GLU A 121 -6.21 8.59 -13.15
CA GLU A 121 -5.80 8.93 -11.79
C GLU A 121 -4.33 8.56 -11.50
N PRO A 122 -3.44 9.54 -11.21
CA PRO A 122 -2.02 9.26 -10.95
C PRO A 122 -1.77 8.31 -9.80
N LEU A 123 -2.63 8.31 -8.78
CA LEU A 123 -2.48 7.43 -7.62
C LEU A 123 -2.73 5.95 -7.97
N LEU A 124 -3.64 5.69 -8.91
CA LEU A 124 -3.88 4.34 -9.42
C LEU A 124 -2.71 3.87 -10.28
N ARG A 125 -2.16 4.73 -11.14
CA ARG A 125 -0.93 4.41 -11.90
C ARG A 125 0.28 4.21 -10.99
N TYR A 126 0.37 4.96 -9.89
CA TYR A 126 1.35 4.70 -8.83
C TYR A 126 1.19 3.30 -8.21
N ALA A 127 -0.04 2.91 -7.88
CA ALA A 127 -0.32 1.58 -7.36
C ALA A 127 0.04 0.48 -8.39
N ALA A 128 -0.19 0.71 -9.69
CA ALA A 128 0.25 -0.18 -10.76
C ALA A 128 1.76 -0.43 -10.73
N LEU A 129 2.56 0.64 -10.69
CA LEU A 129 4.02 0.55 -10.59
C LEU A 129 4.45 -0.18 -9.29
N ARG A 130 3.74 0.06 -8.19
CA ARG A 130 4.04 -0.59 -6.91
C ARG A 130 3.74 -2.08 -6.91
N LEU A 131 2.67 -2.51 -7.58
CA LEU A 131 2.41 -3.93 -7.82
C LEU A 131 3.55 -4.55 -8.63
N MET A 132 3.94 -3.92 -9.74
CA MET A 132 5.00 -4.43 -10.62
C MET A 132 6.37 -4.51 -9.97
N LEU A 133 6.72 -3.54 -9.11
CA LEU A 133 7.96 -3.59 -8.33
C LEU A 133 8.04 -4.87 -7.47
N ASN A 134 6.94 -5.31 -6.88
CA ASN A 134 6.90 -6.56 -6.10
C ASN A 134 6.97 -7.83 -6.96
N GLN A 135 6.85 -7.71 -8.29
CA GLN A 135 6.89 -8.81 -9.26
C GLN A 135 8.24 -8.92 -10.00
N LEU A 136 9.23 -8.11 -9.61
CA LEU A 136 10.59 -8.23 -10.13
C LEU A 136 11.32 -9.43 -9.49
N PRO A 137 12.22 -10.10 -10.24
CA PRO A 137 12.56 -9.85 -11.66
C PRO A 137 11.63 -10.56 -12.67
N ALA A 138 10.66 -11.35 -12.21
CA ALA A 138 9.83 -12.21 -13.07
C ALA A 138 9.13 -11.45 -14.22
N HIS A 139 8.73 -10.20 -13.98
CA HIS A 139 8.04 -9.36 -14.97
C HIS A 139 8.85 -8.14 -15.42
N ALA A 140 10.19 -8.26 -15.46
CA ALA A 140 11.11 -7.16 -15.75
C ALA A 140 10.79 -6.35 -17.01
N LYS A 141 10.50 -7.02 -18.13
CA LYS A 141 10.19 -6.34 -19.40
C LYS A 141 8.98 -5.42 -19.28
N LEU A 142 7.91 -5.92 -18.66
CA LEU A 142 6.67 -5.16 -18.52
C LEU A 142 6.83 -4.02 -17.51
N ALA A 143 7.48 -4.30 -16.36
CA ALA A 143 7.76 -3.29 -15.35
C ALA A 143 8.59 -2.13 -15.93
N LYS A 144 9.60 -2.44 -16.76
CA LYS A 144 10.40 -1.44 -17.45
C LYS A 144 9.56 -0.55 -18.37
N GLN A 145 8.73 -1.15 -19.22
CA GLN A 145 7.86 -0.40 -20.14
C GLN A 145 6.92 0.55 -19.40
N MET A 146 6.30 0.08 -18.31
CA MET A 146 5.43 0.91 -17.48
C MET A 146 6.20 2.05 -16.81
N ALA A 147 7.38 1.78 -16.27
CA ALA A 147 8.21 2.80 -15.63
C ALA A 147 8.70 3.88 -16.61
N GLU A 148 9.15 3.49 -17.82
CA GLU A 148 9.58 4.42 -18.88
C GLU A 148 8.43 5.32 -19.33
N SER A 149 7.24 4.75 -19.56
CA SER A 149 6.04 5.53 -19.93
C SER A 149 5.66 6.57 -18.87
N GLU A 150 5.81 6.24 -17.59
CA GLU A 150 5.52 7.16 -16.48
C GLU A 150 6.60 8.21 -16.25
N ILE A 151 7.84 7.97 -16.68
CA ILE A 151 8.87 9.01 -16.68
C ILE A 151 8.55 10.06 -17.76
N GLU A 152 8.08 9.63 -18.92
CA GLU A 152 7.67 10.53 -20.01
C GLU A 152 6.46 11.40 -19.60
N SER A 153 5.52 10.84 -18.82
CA SER A 153 4.34 11.56 -18.31
C SER A 153 4.69 12.74 -17.38
N SER A 154 5.92 12.79 -16.85
CA SER A 154 6.46 13.85 -15.97
C SER A 154 5.63 14.09 -14.70
N ILE A 155 4.87 13.09 -14.25
CA ILE A 155 4.07 13.16 -13.02
C ILE A 155 4.97 12.92 -11.79
N PRO A 156 5.07 13.88 -10.85
CA PRO A 156 5.98 13.74 -9.70
C PRO A 156 5.71 12.52 -8.81
N LEU A 157 4.44 12.12 -8.70
CA LEU A 157 4.02 10.99 -7.86
C LEU A 157 4.60 9.66 -8.35
N THR A 158 4.56 9.41 -9.66
CA THR A 158 5.01 8.15 -10.27
C THR A 158 6.51 8.15 -10.56
N ALA A 159 7.12 9.32 -10.76
CA ALA A 159 8.53 9.44 -11.13
C ALA A 159 9.53 8.73 -10.18
N ILE A 160 9.30 8.79 -8.86
CA ILE A 160 10.21 8.17 -7.88
C ILE A 160 10.17 6.65 -8.00
N ILE A 161 8.97 6.07 -8.05
CA ILE A 161 8.81 4.62 -8.12
C ILE A 161 9.21 4.07 -9.49
N SER A 162 8.99 4.81 -10.57
CA SER A 162 9.50 4.45 -11.90
C SER A 162 11.03 4.34 -11.90
N ARG A 163 11.73 5.32 -11.32
CA ARG A 163 13.20 5.27 -11.18
C ARG A 163 13.65 4.08 -10.36
N GLN A 164 12.97 3.83 -9.23
CA GLN A 164 13.26 2.68 -8.39
C GLN A 164 13.16 1.35 -9.17
N ILE A 165 12.15 1.19 -10.03
CA ILE A 165 12.02 0.00 -10.88
C ILE A 165 13.20 -0.13 -11.84
N LEU A 166 13.59 0.97 -12.50
CA LEU A 166 14.71 0.95 -13.45
C LEU A 166 16.04 0.62 -12.76
N ASP A 167 16.31 1.23 -11.61
CA ASP A 167 17.52 0.99 -10.82
C ASP A 167 17.62 -0.49 -10.38
N GLU A 168 16.52 -1.09 -9.93
CA GLU A 168 16.46 -2.51 -9.53
C GLU A 168 16.76 -3.45 -10.71
N LEU A 169 16.28 -3.10 -11.90
CA LEU A 169 16.52 -3.87 -13.12
C LEU A 169 17.97 -3.77 -13.62
N GLU A 170 18.58 -2.59 -13.53
CA GLU A 170 20.00 -2.41 -13.85
C GLU A 170 20.90 -3.21 -12.92
N PHE A 171 20.59 -3.19 -11.61
CA PHE A 171 21.33 -3.96 -10.61
C PHE A 171 21.23 -5.47 -10.86
N THR A 172 20.04 -5.97 -11.21
CA THR A 172 19.83 -7.41 -11.44
C THR A 172 20.43 -7.91 -12.76
N ALA A 173 20.70 -7.02 -13.71
CA ALA A 173 21.32 -7.35 -15.00
C ALA A 173 22.87 -7.39 -14.96
N SER A 174 23.47 -6.93 -13.85
CA SER A 174 24.93 -6.88 -13.63
C SER A 174 25.47 -8.14 -12.97
#